data_AF-A0AB33KLZ1-F1
#
_entry.id   AF-A0AB33KLZ1-F1
#
_cell.length_a   1.000
_cell.length_b   1.000
_cell.length_c   1.000
_cell.angle_alpha   90.00
_cell.angle_beta   90.00
_cell.angle_gamma   90.00
#
_symmetry.space_group_name_H-M   'P 1'
#
loop_
_entity.id
_entity.type
_entity.pdbx_description
1 polymer ?
#
loop_
_entity_poly.entity_id
_entity_poly.type
_entity_poly.pdbx_seq_one_letter_code
_entity_poly.pdbx_strand_id
1 'polypeptide(L)' 'MPHPASFVESRPYGYGFTCTCGAHSRAVSSSAAAERQRRSHMKSRHNINANPSRLARAERAAWDRIRRNDR' A
#
# COMPACT_ATOMS: atom_id res chain seq x y z
N MET A 1 11.73 2.61 16.73
CA MET A 1 12.23 2.61 15.34
C MET A 1 11.08 2.91 14.41
N PRO A 2 11.23 3.79 13.40
CA PRO A 2 10.16 4.10 12.46
C PRO A 2 9.81 2.83 11.67
N HIS A 3 8.54 2.42 11.71
CA HIS A 3 8.07 1.29 10.92
C HIS A 3 8.23 1.63 9.43
N PRO A 4 8.87 0.76 8.61
CA PRO A 4 8.99 1.03 7.19
C PRO A 4 7.58 1.08 6.58
N ALA A 5 7.25 2.22 5.99
CA ALA A 5 5.99 2.43 5.32
C ALA A 5 6.19 2.29 3.81
N SER A 6 5.20 1.73 3.14
CA SER A 6 5.13 1.77 1.68
C SER A 6 3.73 2.16 1.25
N PHE A 7 3.58 2.76 0.08
CA PHE A 7 2.30 3.09 -0.51
C PHE A 7 2.35 2.93 -2.03
N VAL A 8 1.19 2.68 -2.64
CA VAL A 8 1.03 2.66 -4.10
C VAL A 8 0.63 4.05 -4.55
N GLU A 9 1.22 4.51 -5.64
CA GLU A 9 1.00 5.82 -6.22
C GLU A 9 0.67 5.69 -7.71
N SER A 10 -0.25 6.53 -8.16
CA SER A 10 -0.60 6.71 -9.57
C SER A 10 0.46 7.59 -10.24
N ARG A 11 1.07 7.09 -11.31
CA ARG A 11 2.07 7.78 -12.12
C ARG A 11 1.50 8.07 -13.52
N PRO A 12 2.06 9.04 -14.27
CA PRO A 12 1.57 9.39 -15.61
C PRO A 12 1.46 8.22 -16.60
N TYR A 13 2.24 7.15 -16.37
CA TYR A 13 2.31 5.96 -17.23
C TYR A 13 1.90 4.66 -16.50
N GLY A 14 1.13 4.76 -15.41
CA GLY A 14 0.62 3.58 -14.69
C GLY A 14 0.63 3.73 -13.17
N TYR A 15 0.95 2.66 -12.46
CA TYR A 15 0.97 2.60 -11.00
C TYR A 15 2.30 2.06 -10.52
N GLY A 16 2.86 2.64 -9.46
CA GLY A 16 4.08 2.14 -8.82
C GLY A 16 3.92 2.12 -7.32
N PHE A 17 4.88 1.55 -6.60
CA PHE A 17 4.95 1.69 -5.15
C PHE A 17 6.25 2.38 -4.73
N THR A 18 6.17 3.09 -3.61
CA THR A 18 7.29 3.75 -2.95
C THR A 18 7.39 3.24 -1.52
N CYS A 19 8.61 3.02 -1.04
CA CYS A 19 8.96 2.61 0.31
C CYS A 19 9.80 3.70 0.99
N THR A 20 9.59 3.93 2.30
CA THR A 20 10.43 4.84 3.10
C THR A 20 11.87 4.36 3.23
N CYS A 21 12.15 3.12 2.85
CA CYS A 21 13.50 2.55 2.71
C CYS A 21 14.24 3.01 1.43
N GLY A 22 13.63 3.87 0.60
CA GLY A 22 14.20 4.36 -0.66
C GLY A 22 13.91 3.47 -1.88
N ALA A 23 13.25 2.33 -1.69
CA ALA A 23 12.89 1.44 -2.78
C ALA A 23 11.65 1.95 -3.55
N HIS A 24 11.71 1.85 -4.87
CA HIS A 24 10.63 2.22 -5.79
C HIS A 24 10.45 1.15 -6.86
N SER A 25 9.20 0.83 -7.22
CA SER A 25 8.95 -0.08 -8.34
C SER A 25 8.91 0.63 -9.68
N ARG A 26 9.10 -0.16 -10.73
CA ARG A 26 8.68 0.21 -12.08
C ARG A 26 7.17 0.45 -12.10
N ALA A 27 6.75 1.35 -12.99
CA ALA A 27 5.34 1.55 -13.28
C ALA A 27 4.75 0.29 -13.92
N VAL A 28 3.58 -0.11 -13.48
CA VAL A 28 2.78 -1.21 -14.02
C VAL A 28 1.41 -0.71 -14.40
N SER A 29 0.77 -1.35 -15.37
CA SER A 29 -0.50 -0.89 -15.94
C SER A 29 -1.69 -0.95 -14.99
N SER A 30 -1.56 -1.59 -13.81
CA SER A 30 -2.65 -1.69 -12.83
C SER A 30 -2.18 -1.46 -11.40
N SER A 31 -3.03 -0.78 -10.62
CA SER A 31 -2.84 -0.58 -9.17
C SER A 31 -2.72 -1.89 -8.42
N ALA A 32 -3.51 -2.91 -8.81
CA ALA A 32 -3.45 -4.25 -8.24
C ALA A 32 -2.09 -4.95 -8.47
N ALA A 33 -1.43 -4.72 -9.61
CA ALA A 33 -0.08 -5.23 -9.85
C ALA A 33 0.96 -4.46 -8.99
N ALA A 34 0.83 -3.14 -8.87
CA ALA A 34 1.72 -2.32 -8.06
C ALA A 34 1.60 -2.70 -6.57
N GLU A 35 0.39 -3.01 -6.10
CA GLU A 35 0.16 -3.50 -4.75
C GLU A 35 0.76 -4.89 -4.51
N ARG A 36 0.71 -5.79 -5.49
CA ARG A 36 1.37 -7.10 -5.38
C ARG A 36 2.89 -6.95 -5.25
N GLN A 37 3.49 -6.07 -6.07
CA GLN A 37 4.91 -5.75 -5.99
C GLN A 37 5.28 -5.14 -4.63
N ARG A 38 4.48 -4.19 -4.13
CA ARG A 38 4.63 -3.60 -2.80
C ARG A 38 4.60 -4.64 -1.69
N ARG A 39 3.58 -5.52 -1.69
CA ARG A 39 3.45 -6.58 -0.68
C ARG A 39 4.63 -7.55 -0.72
N SER A 40 5.05 -7.95 -1.92
CA SER A 40 6.23 -8.79 -2.12
C SER A 40 7.50 -8.13 -1.57
N HIS A 41 7.68 -6.83 -1.86
CA HIS A 41 8.80 -6.05 -1.35
C HIS A 41 8.79 -5.95 0.19
N MET A 42 7.66 -5.58 0.79
CA MET A 42 7.54 -5.47 2.25
C MET A 42 7.81 -6.81 2.95
N LYS A 43 7.35 -7.91 2.36
CA LYS A 43 7.63 -9.27 2.85
C LYS A 43 9.11 -9.60 2.76
N SER A 44 9.74 -9.36 1.60
CA SER A 44 11.13 -9.77 1.37
C SER A 44 12.17 -8.88 2.07
N ARG A 45 11.95 -7.56 2.10
CA ARG A 45 12.92 -6.59 2.61
C ARG A 45 12.73 -6.20 4.06
N HIS A 46 11.49 -6.29 4.56
CA HIS A 46 11.16 -5.88 5.92
C HIS A 46 10.58 -7.02 6.76
N ASN A 47 10.44 -8.22 6.21
CA ASN A 47 9.74 -9.34 6.85
C ASN A 47 8.29 -8.97 7.27
N ILE A 48 7.68 -8.01 6.56
CA ILE A 48 6.33 -7.51 6.82
C ILE A 48 5.38 -8.15 5.82
N ASN A 49 4.66 -9.19 6.27
CA ASN A 49 3.64 -9.87 5.47
C ASN A 49 2.34 -9.08 5.31
N ALA A 50 2.11 -8.07 6.17
CA ALA A 50 0.89 -7.28 6.22
C ALA A 50 1.24 -5.79 6.19
N ASN A 51 0.79 -5.10 5.16
CA ASN A 51 1.02 -3.68 4.99
C ASN A 51 -0.31 -2.91 5.13
N PRO A 52 -0.33 -1.71 5.75
CA PRO A 52 0.09 -1.40 7.13
C PRO A 52 -0.80 -2.17 8.12
N SER A 53 -0.54 -2.01 9.42
CA SER A 53 -1.21 -2.70 10.53
C SER A 53 -2.69 -2.99 10.28
N ARG A 54 -3.15 -4.15 10.78
CA ARG A 54 -4.57 -4.54 10.86
C ARG A 54 -5.49 -3.34 11.21
N LEU A 55 -4.99 -2.44 12.06
CA LEU A 55 -5.54 -1.11 12.38
C LEU A 55 -5.82 -0.23 11.16
N ALA A 56 -4.85 0.10 10.29
CA ALA A 56 -5.08 1.00 9.15
C ALA A 56 -6.12 0.48 8.15
N ARG A 57 -6.20 -0.85 7.96
CA ARG A 57 -7.22 -1.48 7.11
C ARG A 57 -8.59 -1.52 7.81
N ALA A 58 -8.61 -1.72 9.13
CA ALA A 58 -9.82 -1.61 9.94
C ALA A 58 -10.35 -0.18 10.02
N GLU A 59 -9.47 0.82 10.12
CA GLU A 59 -9.81 2.24 10.09
C GLU A 59 -10.42 2.61 8.74
N ARG A 60 -9.78 2.22 7.62
CA ARG A 60 -10.34 2.43 6.28
C ARG A 60 -11.73 1.79 6.14
N ALA A 61 -11.88 0.55 6.57
CA ALA A 61 -13.16 -0.17 6.52
C ALA A 61 -14.24 0.44 7.44
N ALA A 62 -13.83 1.04 8.57
CA ALA A 62 -14.73 1.78 9.45
C ALA A 62 -15.20 3.08 8.79
N TRP A 63 -14.28 3.86 8.21
CA TRP A 63 -14.59 5.08 7.47
C TRP A 63 -15.48 4.82 6.23
N ASP A 64 -15.23 3.76 5.47
CA ASP A 64 -16.08 3.34 4.34
C ASP A 64 -17.48 2.86 4.78
N ARG A 65 -17.64 2.41 6.02
CA ARG A 65 -18.95 2.07 6.60
C ARG A 65 -19.73 3.32 6.97
N ILE A 66 -19.08 4.27 7.64
CA ILE A 66 -19.69 5.55 8.03
C ILE A 66 -20.18 6.31 6.79
N ARG A 67 -19.32 6.45 5.76
CA ARG A 67 -19.68 7.17 4.53
C ARG A 67 -20.82 6.52 3.75
N ARG A 68 -21.02 5.20 3.86
CA ARG A 68 -22.14 4.50 3.21
C ARG A 68 -23.45 4.57 4.02
N ASN A 69 -23.37 4.80 5.32
CA ASN A 69 -24.53 4.92 6.20
C ASN A 69 -25.08 6.36 6.25
N ASP A 70 -24.32 7.31 5.72
CA ASP A 70 -24.66 8.74 5.62
C ASP A 70 -25.37 9.09 4.28
N ARG A 71 -25.85 8.09 3.53
CA ARG A 71 -26.56 8.24 2.26
C ARG A 71 -28.01 7.77 2.37
#